data_AF-A0A5N5KR05-F1
#
_entry.id   AF-A0A5N5KR05-F1
#
_cell.length_a   1.000
_cell.length_b   1.000
_cell.length_c   1.000
_cell.angle_alpha   90.00
_cell.angle_beta   90.00
_cell.angle_gamma   90.00
#
_symmetry.space_group_name_H-M   'P 1'
#
loop_
_entity.id
_entity.type
_entity.pdbx_description
1 polymer ?
#
loop_
_entity_poly.entity_id
_entity_poly.type
_entity_poly.pdbx_seq_one_letter_code
_entity_poly.pdbx_strand_id
1 'polypeptide(L)'
;MAASSRGSWIYVPRPKTFLGLISLQTGTELIALSLVVNKATGAYGLLAIFTAYALSPVQLSLYLSSVFVLAALAFLIPHIRRHTPFHVLALAWLYVVDTVLNAAYVAAFAALWFAAPFHDPEGNAGKEAGPTEGVPDGSDLDGAQQKQVNEGTGGQETAVSMVLVVLFTVAIRIYFSLVVAAFARSVVVVAADAEEEGKGMEDGNPFAVGRVGGEGWKGWLGRKMVAVGRGFWLGGKEDEEWVRESGRKFGGAAE
;
A
#
# COMPACT_ATOMS: atom_id res chain seq x y z
N MET A 1 -33.68 4.68 26.46
CA MET A 1 -32.64 5.58 25.90
C MET A 1 -31.75 4.76 24.98
N ALA A 2 -32.00 4.80 23.68
CA ALA A 2 -31.18 4.09 22.70
C ALA A 2 -29.91 4.92 22.42
N ALA A 3 -28.75 4.35 22.69
CA ALA A 3 -27.48 4.96 22.35
C ALA A 3 -27.36 5.01 20.81
N SER A 4 -27.41 6.22 20.25
CA SER A 4 -27.08 6.49 18.86
C SER A 4 -25.64 6.03 18.60
N SER A 5 -25.49 4.94 17.85
CA SER A 5 -24.24 4.50 17.26
C SER A 5 -23.75 5.62 16.35
N ARG A 6 -22.72 6.36 16.78
CA ARG A 6 -22.05 7.38 15.98
C ARG A 6 -21.40 6.70 14.78
N GLY A 7 -22.16 6.63 13.68
CA GLY A 7 -21.65 6.16 12.39
C GLY A 7 -20.49 7.05 11.95
N SER A 8 -19.34 6.43 11.69
CA SER A 8 -18.16 7.10 11.14
C SER A 8 -18.54 7.86 9.87
N TRP A 9 -18.42 9.19 9.92
CA TRP A 9 -18.82 10.15 8.88
C TRP A 9 -17.86 10.22 7.67
N ILE A 10 -16.92 9.28 7.56
CA ILE A 10 -15.93 9.23 6.49
C ILE A 10 -16.43 8.26 5.41
N TYR A 11 -17.01 8.81 4.34
CA TYR A 11 -17.34 8.04 3.15
C TYR A 11 -16.03 7.71 2.40
N VAL A 12 -15.61 6.45 2.45
CA VAL A 12 -14.46 5.97 1.68
C VAL A 12 -14.91 5.68 0.25
N PRO A 13 -14.33 6.33 -0.78
CA PRO A 13 -14.69 6.09 -2.17
C PRO A 13 -14.50 4.63 -2.57
N ARG A 14 -15.38 4.13 -3.43
CA ARG A 14 -15.39 2.73 -3.90
C ARG A 14 -15.29 2.71 -5.42
N PRO A 15 -14.09 2.60 -6.00
CA PRO A 15 -13.93 2.45 -7.44
C PRO A 15 -14.66 1.20 -7.93
N LYS A 16 -15.45 1.33 -9.00
CA LYS A 16 -16.15 0.21 -9.65
C LYS A 16 -15.32 -0.42 -10.78
N THR A 17 -14.35 0.34 -11.29
CA THR A 17 -13.43 -0.06 -12.36
C THR A 17 -12.06 0.54 -12.09
N PHE A 18 -11.02 -0.03 -12.70
CA PHE A 18 -9.69 0.58 -12.70
C PHE A 18 -9.59 1.57 -13.87
N LEU A 19 -9.31 2.83 -13.54
CA LEU A 19 -9.16 3.96 -14.45
C LEU A 19 -10.41 4.25 -15.30
N GLY A 20 -11.58 3.76 -14.90
CA GLY A 20 -12.80 3.87 -15.69
C GLY A 20 -12.92 2.85 -16.82
N LEU A 21 -11.87 2.08 -17.12
CA LEU A 21 -11.77 1.32 -18.37
C LEU A 21 -11.74 -0.20 -18.20
N ILE A 22 -11.09 -0.71 -17.15
CA ILE A 22 -10.88 -2.16 -16.98
C ILE A 22 -11.43 -2.68 -15.66
N SER A 23 -11.57 -4.00 -15.56
CA SER A 23 -12.09 -4.67 -14.35
C SER A 23 -11.19 -4.41 -13.13
N LEU A 24 -11.78 -4.44 -11.93
CA LEU A 24 -11.02 -4.33 -10.68
C LEU A 24 -10.03 -5.49 -10.50
N GLN A 25 -10.35 -6.69 -10.99
CA GLN A 25 -9.44 -7.83 -10.94
C GLN A 25 -8.17 -7.54 -11.76
N THR A 26 -8.35 -7.16 -13.04
CA THR A 26 -7.23 -6.80 -13.92
C THR A 26 -6.44 -5.63 -13.35
N GLY A 27 -7.14 -4.59 -12.83
CA GLY A 27 -6.50 -3.48 -12.13
C GLY A 27 -5.66 -3.93 -10.94
N THR A 28 -6.19 -4.84 -10.11
CA THR A 28 -5.49 -5.39 -8.94
C THR A 28 -4.27 -6.21 -9.35
N GLU A 29 -4.34 -6.99 -10.43
CA GLU A 29 -3.19 -7.72 -10.99
C GLU A 29 -2.10 -6.74 -11.44
N LEU A 30 -2.46 -5.70 -12.21
CA LEU A 30 -1.50 -4.69 -12.67
C LEU A 30 -0.87 -3.90 -11.52
N ILE A 31 -1.66 -3.52 -10.53
CA ILE A 31 -1.18 -2.84 -9.31
C ILE A 31 -0.22 -3.75 -8.54
N ALA A 32 -0.55 -5.03 -8.37
CA ALA A 32 0.31 -5.98 -7.68
C ALA A 32 1.63 -6.21 -8.45
N LEU A 33 1.58 -6.34 -9.77
CA LEU A 33 2.78 -6.46 -10.62
C LEU A 33 3.65 -5.20 -10.57
N SER A 34 3.04 -4.02 -10.59
CA SER A 34 3.76 -2.74 -10.40
C SER A 34 4.45 -2.70 -9.03
N LEU A 35 3.78 -3.19 -7.98
CA LEU A 35 4.38 -3.29 -6.65
C LEU A 35 5.53 -4.31 -6.61
N VAL A 36 5.43 -5.45 -7.30
CA VAL A 36 6.54 -6.41 -7.43
C VAL A 36 7.76 -5.72 -8.04
N VAL A 37 7.60 -4.96 -9.13
CA VAL A 37 8.72 -4.21 -9.74
C VAL A 37 9.32 -3.23 -8.74
N ASN A 38 8.49 -2.45 -8.04
CA ASN A 38 8.96 -1.50 -7.04
C ASN A 38 9.76 -2.17 -5.92
N LYS A 39 9.30 -3.33 -5.43
CA LYS A 39 9.97 -4.06 -4.35
C LYS A 39 11.19 -4.85 -4.82
N ALA A 40 11.23 -5.29 -6.07
CA ALA A 40 12.42 -5.88 -6.68
C ALA A 40 13.57 -4.86 -6.75
N THR A 41 13.28 -3.61 -7.14
CA THR A 41 14.28 -2.53 -7.10
C THR A 41 14.78 -2.26 -5.68
N GLY A 42 13.90 -2.27 -4.68
CA GLY A 42 14.30 -2.15 -3.27
C GLY A 42 15.16 -3.32 -2.79
N ALA A 43 14.78 -4.56 -3.14
CA ALA A 43 15.53 -5.77 -2.77
C ALA A 43 16.93 -5.82 -3.40
N TYR A 44 17.11 -5.28 -4.61
CA TYR A 44 18.42 -5.14 -5.25
C TYR A 44 19.42 -4.35 -4.38
N GLY A 45 18.93 -3.41 -3.55
CA GLY A 45 19.76 -2.65 -2.60
C GLY A 45 20.52 -3.53 -1.59
N LEU A 46 20.07 -4.76 -1.32
CA LEU A 46 20.80 -5.70 -0.44
C LEU A 46 22.14 -6.15 -1.04
N LEU A 47 22.35 -6.00 -2.34
CA LEU A 47 23.63 -6.35 -2.95
C LEU A 47 24.80 -5.50 -2.42
N ALA A 48 24.51 -4.32 -1.85
CA ALA A 48 25.50 -3.46 -1.20
C ALA A 48 26.27 -4.18 -0.07
N ILE A 49 25.66 -5.18 0.57
CA ILE A 49 26.32 -5.98 1.61
C ILE A 49 27.54 -6.73 1.03
N PHE A 50 27.47 -7.17 -0.23
CA PHE A 50 28.55 -7.91 -0.89
C PHE A 50 29.69 -7.01 -1.36
N THR A 51 29.46 -5.71 -1.46
CA THR A 51 30.49 -4.72 -1.84
C THR A 51 31.19 -4.11 -0.63
N ALA A 52 30.99 -4.68 0.57
CA ALA A 52 31.46 -4.16 1.86
C ALA A 52 30.97 -2.73 2.16
N TYR A 53 29.83 -2.33 1.58
CA TYR A 53 29.20 -1.05 1.88
C TYR A 53 28.53 -1.12 3.25
N ALA A 54 28.74 -0.10 4.09
CA ALA A 54 28.13 -0.01 5.41
C ALA A 54 26.68 0.45 5.28
N LEU A 55 25.73 -0.48 5.44
CA LEU A 55 24.31 -0.13 5.42
C LEU A 55 23.86 0.47 6.75
N SER A 56 23.21 1.63 6.67
CA SER A 56 22.49 2.19 7.82
C SER A 56 21.37 1.23 8.26
N PRO A 57 21.06 1.12 9.57
CA PRO A 57 19.96 0.27 10.06
C PRO A 57 18.61 0.56 9.39
N VAL A 58 18.36 1.82 9.02
CA VAL A 58 17.13 2.25 8.33
C VAL A 58 17.08 1.77 6.88
N GLN A 59 18.22 1.80 6.18
CA GLN A 59 18.33 1.27 4.81
C GLN A 59 18.15 -0.26 4.81
N LEU A 60 18.80 -0.94 5.77
CA LEU A 60 18.65 -2.38 5.94
C LEU A 60 17.19 -2.76 6.22
N SER A 61 16.49 -2.03 7.10
CA SER A 61 15.07 -2.31 7.39
C SER A 61 14.18 -2.08 6.16
N LEU A 62 14.46 -1.06 5.35
CA LEU A 62 13.73 -0.80 4.09
C LEU A 62 13.93 -1.93 3.08
N TYR A 63 15.16 -2.43 2.93
CA TYR A 63 15.45 -3.53 2.01
C TYR A 63 14.86 -4.86 2.49
N LEU A 64 14.98 -5.18 3.79
CA LEU A 64 14.35 -6.38 4.37
C LEU A 64 12.83 -6.35 4.24
N SER A 65 12.21 -5.18 4.45
CA SER A 65 10.77 -4.99 4.23
C SER A 65 10.39 -5.24 2.77
N SER A 66 11.23 -4.83 1.82
CA SER A 66 10.99 -5.07 0.39
C SER A 66 11.04 -6.55 0.03
N VAL A 67 12.01 -7.30 0.57
CA VAL A 67 12.08 -8.76 0.39
C VAL A 67 10.86 -9.46 1.00
N PHE A 68 10.45 -9.05 2.21
CA PHE A 68 9.25 -9.59 2.84
C PHE A 68 8.00 -9.36 1.97
N VAL A 69 7.79 -8.13 1.48
CA VAL A 69 6.65 -7.80 0.62
C VAL A 69 6.70 -8.58 -0.70
N LEU A 70 7.87 -8.78 -1.30
CA LEU A 70 8.02 -9.62 -2.49
C LEU A 70 7.59 -11.07 -2.24
N ALA A 71 8.05 -11.68 -1.16
CA ALA A 71 7.68 -13.05 -0.80
C ALA A 71 6.16 -13.16 -0.55
N ALA A 72 5.58 -12.18 0.14
CA ALA A 72 4.14 -12.11 0.36
C ALA A 72 3.37 -11.96 -0.96
N LEU A 73 3.82 -11.10 -1.87
CA LEU A 73 3.18 -10.91 -3.19
C LEU A 73 3.26 -12.16 -4.04
N ALA A 74 4.40 -12.84 -4.10
CA ALA A 74 4.55 -14.11 -4.83
C ALA A 74 3.52 -15.15 -4.35
N PHE A 75 3.23 -15.18 -3.05
CA PHE A 75 2.20 -16.05 -2.48
C PHE A 75 0.76 -15.57 -2.73
N LEU A 76 0.50 -14.27 -2.66
CA LEU A 76 -0.85 -13.69 -2.70
C LEU A 76 -1.37 -13.44 -4.13
N ILE A 77 -0.52 -13.11 -5.09
CA ILE A 77 -0.93 -12.79 -6.47
C ILE A 77 -1.77 -13.90 -7.13
N PRO A 78 -1.41 -15.20 -7.03
CA PRO A 78 -2.23 -16.28 -7.59
C PRO A 78 -3.67 -16.31 -7.06
N HIS A 79 -3.89 -15.78 -5.86
CA HIS A 79 -5.19 -15.75 -5.20
C HIS A 79 -6.12 -14.65 -5.73
N ILE A 80 -5.61 -13.68 -6.49
CA ILE A 80 -6.42 -12.65 -7.17
C ILE A 80 -7.38 -13.34 -8.15
N ARG A 81 -6.86 -14.25 -8.99
CA ARG A 81 -7.65 -15.03 -9.96
C ARG A 81 -8.49 -16.14 -9.34
N ARG A 82 -8.11 -16.62 -8.16
CA ARG A 82 -8.84 -17.67 -7.41
C ARG A 82 -9.94 -17.10 -6.52
N HIS A 83 -10.03 -15.78 -6.37
CA HIS A 83 -11.01 -15.10 -5.53
C HIS A 83 -11.08 -15.68 -4.10
N THR A 84 -9.95 -16.05 -3.49
CA THR A 84 -9.99 -16.59 -2.12
C THR A 84 -10.11 -15.43 -1.11
N PRO A 85 -11.18 -15.35 -0.30
CA PRO A 85 -11.49 -14.13 0.46
C PRO A 85 -10.39 -13.70 1.42
N PHE A 86 -9.83 -14.65 2.16
CA PHE A 86 -8.77 -14.37 3.13
C PHE A 86 -7.51 -13.78 2.48
N HIS A 87 -7.00 -14.42 1.42
CA HIS A 87 -5.73 -13.99 0.81
C HIS A 87 -5.89 -12.68 0.04
N VAL A 88 -7.03 -12.45 -0.62
CA VAL A 88 -7.28 -11.18 -1.32
C VAL A 88 -7.47 -10.04 -0.31
N LEU A 89 -8.14 -10.30 0.82
CA LEU A 89 -8.21 -9.34 1.92
C LEU A 89 -6.83 -9.04 2.53
N ALA A 90 -5.99 -10.07 2.72
CA ALA A 90 -4.61 -9.90 3.17
C ALA A 90 -3.77 -9.10 2.17
N LEU A 91 -3.96 -9.28 0.86
CA LEU A 91 -3.32 -8.49 -0.19
C LEU A 91 -3.70 -7.01 -0.10
N ALA A 92 -4.98 -6.69 0.13
CA ALA A 92 -5.43 -5.31 0.31
C ALA A 92 -4.76 -4.65 1.53
N TRP A 93 -4.71 -5.36 2.67
CA TRP A 93 -4.03 -4.86 3.86
C TRP A 93 -2.52 -4.73 3.68
N LEU A 94 -1.87 -5.68 2.99
CA LEU A 94 -0.46 -5.59 2.63
C LEU A 94 -0.18 -4.33 1.82
N TYR A 95 -1.03 -4.02 0.82
CA TYR A 95 -0.88 -2.84 -0.02
C TYR A 95 -1.08 -1.53 0.77
N VAL A 96 -2.08 -1.48 1.65
CA VAL A 96 -2.33 -0.31 2.52
C VAL A 96 -1.14 -0.08 3.46
N VAL A 97 -0.68 -1.12 4.15
CA VAL A 97 0.46 -1.02 5.08
C VAL A 97 1.74 -0.65 4.31
N ASP A 98 1.98 -1.25 3.16
CA ASP A 98 3.13 -0.92 2.32
C ASP A 98 3.09 0.55 1.87
N THR A 99 1.92 1.07 1.52
CA THR A 99 1.76 2.47 1.14
C THR A 99 2.11 3.41 2.28
N VAL A 100 1.63 3.12 3.50
CA VAL A 100 1.94 3.91 4.70
C VAL A 100 3.43 3.84 5.04
N LEU A 101 4.03 2.65 5.02
CA LEU A 101 5.45 2.46 5.32
C LEU A 101 6.34 3.18 4.29
N ASN A 102 6.08 3.03 2.99
CA ASN A 102 6.86 3.75 1.98
C ASN A 102 6.69 5.27 2.11
N ALA A 103 5.48 5.76 2.39
CA ALA A 103 5.27 7.20 2.62
C ALA A 103 6.08 7.70 3.82
N ALA A 104 6.12 6.93 4.92
CA ALA A 104 6.92 7.25 6.09
C ALA A 104 8.43 7.26 5.78
N TYR A 105 8.94 6.26 5.04
CA TYR A 105 10.34 6.22 4.62
C TYR A 105 10.71 7.39 3.70
N VAL A 106 9.86 7.70 2.72
CA VAL A 106 10.07 8.83 1.81
C VAL A 106 10.04 10.16 2.57
N ALA A 107 9.12 10.33 3.52
CA ALA A 107 9.05 11.52 4.37
C ALA A 107 10.28 11.65 5.28
N ALA A 108 10.73 10.54 5.88
CA ALA A 108 11.93 10.51 6.71
C ALA A 108 13.18 10.85 5.89
N PHE A 109 13.32 10.27 4.70
CA PHE A 109 14.40 10.59 3.77
C PHE A 109 14.38 12.06 3.37
N ALA A 110 13.22 12.60 2.99
CA ALA A 110 13.06 14.00 2.62
C ALA A 110 13.44 14.95 3.77
N ALA A 111 12.99 14.65 5.00
CA ALA A 111 13.31 15.45 6.18
C ALA A 111 14.81 15.47 6.48
N LEU A 112 15.46 14.30 6.42
CA LEU A 112 16.90 14.20 6.64
C LEU A 112 17.70 14.86 5.52
N TRP A 113 17.25 14.73 4.26
CA TRP A 113 17.87 15.40 3.11
C TRP A 113 17.84 16.92 3.27
N PHE A 114 16.73 17.51 3.71
CA PHE A 114 16.64 18.95 3.91
C PHE A 114 17.39 19.47 5.14
N ALA A 115 17.50 18.65 6.18
CA ALA A 115 18.22 18.99 7.40
C ALA A 115 19.75 18.87 7.25
N ALA A 116 20.23 18.30 6.14
CA ALA A 116 21.64 17.98 5.99
C ALA A 116 22.49 19.21 5.58
N PRO A 117 23.78 19.25 5.98
CA PRO A 117 24.55 20.49 6.09
C PRO A 117 25.10 21.04 4.77
N PHE A 118 24.94 20.34 3.65
CA PHE A 118 25.44 20.82 2.33
C PHE A 118 24.66 22.02 1.77
N HIS A 119 23.57 22.42 2.45
CA HIS A 119 22.90 23.70 2.24
C HIS A 119 23.52 24.86 3.05
N ASP A 120 24.52 24.57 3.90
CA ASP A 120 25.26 25.55 4.71
C ASP A 120 26.60 25.89 4.01
N PRO A 121 26.83 27.14 3.60
CA PRO A 121 28.07 27.54 2.91
C PRO A 121 29.34 27.40 3.76
N GLU A 122 29.23 27.20 5.08
CA GLU A 122 30.38 27.06 5.98
C GLU A 122 30.75 25.61 6.34
N GLY A 123 30.09 24.61 5.73
CA GLY A 123 30.58 23.23 5.60
C GLY A 123 31.07 22.56 6.88
N ASN A 124 30.21 21.77 7.52
CA ASN A 124 30.68 20.71 8.41
C ASN A 124 30.31 19.33 7.85
N ALA A 125 31.38 18.63 7.47
CA ALA A 125 31.42 17.31 6.87
C ALA A 125 30.50 16.31 7.59
N GLY A 126 29.65 15.65 6.80
CA GLY A 126 28.90 14.48 7.23
C GLY A 126 29.84 13.33 7.55
N LYS A 127 30.29 13.24 8.80
CA LYS A 127 30.80 11.99 9.36
C LYS A 127 29.67 11.29 10.09
N GLU A 128 29.55 9.99 9.80
CA GLU A 128 28.74 8.94 10.43
C GLU A 128 27.62 8.40 9.52
N ALA A 129 27.56 7.06 9.46
CA ALA A 129 26.67 6.24 8.65
C ALA A 129 25.19 6.43 9.04
N GLY A 130 24.61 7.53 8.57
CA GLY A 130 23.20 7.88 8.71
C GLY A 130 22.36 7.43 7.52
N PRO A 131 21.03 7.61 7.57
CA PRO A 131 20.13 7.30 6.45
C PRO A 131 20.35 8.18 5.20
N THR A 132 21.29 9.13 5.28
CA THR A 132 21.68 10.13 4.28
C THR A 132 23.06 9.89 3.67
N GLU A 133 23.67 8.72 3.89
CA GLU A 133 24.95 8.40 3.26
C GLU A 133 24.74 8.21 1.74
N GLY A 134 25.25 9.14 0.92
CA GLY A 134 24.96 9.27 -0.53
C GLY A 134 24.21 10.55 -0.93
N VAL A 135 23.79 11.35 0.06
CA VAL A 135 23.40 12.75 -0.15
C VAL A 135 24.68 13.59 -0.33
N PRO A 136 24.81 14.46 -1.35
CA PRO A 136 26.02 15.26 -1.57
C PRO A 136 26.42 16.00 -0.29
N ASP A 137 27.66 15.84 0.17
CA ASP A 137 28.17 16.47 1.40
C ASP A 137 28.70 17.89 1.16
N GLY A 138 28.57 18.40 -0.07
CA GLY A 138 29.07 19.68 -0.51
C GLY A 138 30.53 19.68 -0.97
N SER A 139 31.26 18.57 -0.87
CA SER A 139 32.69 18.52 -1.26
C SER A 139 32.91 18.43 -2.78
N ASP A 140 31.95 17.89 -3.52
CA ASP A 140 32.01 17.67 -4.98
C ASP A 140 30.75 18.20 -5.68
N LEU A 141 30.43 19.49 -5.49
CA LEU A 141 29.33 20.14 -6.22
C LEU A 141 29.74 20.42 -7.67
N ASP A 142 28.90 20.03 -8.63
CA ASP A 142 29.08 20.46 -10.02
C ASP A 142 28.79 21.96 -10.20
N GLY A 143 29.17 22.52 -11.35
CA GLY A 143 29.03 23.96 -11.58
C GLY A 143 27.59 24.49 -11.53
N ALA A 144 26.57 23.64 -11.72
CA ALA A 144 25.17 24.01 -11.60
C ALA A 144 24.71 24.01 -10.13
N GLN A 145 25.16 23.02 -9.36
CA GLN A 145 24.92 22.92 -7.92
C GLN A 145 25.62 24.07 -7.15
N GLN A 146 26.86 24.40 -7.52
CA GLN A 146 27.60 25.53 -6.94
C GLN A 146 26.86 26.86 -7.17
N LYS A 147 26.24 27.02 -8.34
CA LYS A 147 25.48 28.22 -8.69
C LYS A 147 24.17 28.32 -7.90
N GLN A 148 23.47 27.22 -7.70
CA GLN A 148 22.28 27.14 -6.84
C GLN A 148 22.57 27.45 -5.36
N VAL A 149 23.72 27.02 -4.85
CA VAL A 149 24.20 27.36 -3.50
C VAL A 149 24.52 28.86 -3.40
N ASN A 150 25.25 29.41 -4.37
CA ASN A 150 25.65 30.81 -4.38
C ASN A 150 24.49 31.81 -4.59
N GLU A 151 23.47 31.45 -5.35
CA GLU A 151 22.32 32.32 -5.63
C GLU A 151 21.21 32.20 -4.56
N GLY A 152 21.31 31.26 -3.60
CA GLY A 152 20.31 31.05 -2.53
C GLY A 152 18.92 30.62 -3.03
N THR A 153 18.76 30.39 -4.33
CA THR A 153 17.50 30.11 -5.03
C THR A 153 17.23 28.62 -5.24
N GLY A 154 18.24 27.75 -5.12
CA GLY A 154 18.11 26.31 -5.42
C GLY A 154 17.31 25.48 -4.41
N GLY A 155 17.26 25.90 -3.14
CA GLY A 155 16.61 25.14 -2.08
C GLY A 155 15.07 25.15 -2.18
N GLN A 156 14.48 26.28 -2.56
CA GLN A 156 13.03 26.42 -2.63
C GLN A 156 12.42 25.70 -3.84
N GLU A 157 13.04 25.79 -5.02
CA GLU A 157 12.54 25.14 -6.24
C GLU A 157 12.64 23.60 -6.17
N THR A 158 13.73 23.08 -5.58
CA THR A 158 13.92 21.65 -5.32
C THR A 158 12.96 21.14 -4.25
N ALA A 159 12.65 21.95 -3.24
CA ALA A 159 11.68 21.59 -2.20
C ALA A 159 10.26 21.47 -2.73
N VAL A 160 9.81 22.43 -3.53
CA VAL A 160 8.46 22.38 -4.11
C VAL A 160 8.32 21.17 -5.05
N SER A 161 9.29 20.93 -5.92
CA SER A 161 9.25 19.78 -6.84
C SER A 161 9.27 18.45 -6.11
N MET A 162 10.10 18.29 -5.08
CA MET A 162 10.13 17.05 -4.29
C MET A 162 8.81 16.83 -3.54
N VAL A 163 8.24 17.86 -2.90
CA VAL A 163 6.93 17.76 -2.23
C VAL A 163 5.85 17.35 -3.21
N LEU A 164 5.80 17.96 -4.39
CA LEU A 164 4.82 17.63 -5.43
C LEU A 164 4.97 16.17 -5.90
N VAL A 165 6.19 15.69 -6.14
CA VAL A 165 6.45 14.30 -6.53
C VAL A 165 6.01 13.32 -5.45
N VAL A 166 6.30 13.61 -4.18
CA VAL A 166 5.90 12.77 -3.05
C VAL A 166 4.38 12.74 -2.91
N LEU A 167 3.71 13.90 -2.92
CA LEU A 167 2.26 13.98 -2.83
C LEU A 167 1.57 13.29 -3.99
N PHE A 168 2.06 13.49 -5.22
CA PHE A 168 1.53 12.84 -6.41
C PHE A 168 1.67 11.32 -6.33
N THR A 169 2.84 10.83 -5.94
CA THR A 169 3.10 9.40 -5.77
C THR A 169 2.21 8.78 -4.69
N VAL A 170 2.09 9.45 -3.54
CA VAL A 170 1.22 9.00 -2.43
C VAL A 170 -0.24 9.01 -2.87
N ALA A 171 -0.71 10.03 -3.59
CA ALA A 171 -2.07 10.09 -4.11
C ALA A 171 -2.39 8.92 -5.04
N ILE A 172 -1.48 8.59 -5.97
CA ILE A 172 -1.61 7.41 -6.84
C ILE A 172 -1.70 6.13 -6.00
N ARG A 173 -0.85 5.98 -4.99
CA ARG A 173 -0.87 4.78 -4.13
C ARG A 173 -2.13 4.69 -3.28
N ILE A 174 -2.69 5.82 -2.83
CA ILE A 174 -3.99 5.83 -2.15
C ILE A 174 -5.06 5.33 -3.13
N TYR A 175 -5.09 5.83 -4.36
CA TYR A 175 -6.05 5.36 -5.37
C TYR A 175 -5.88 3.85 -5.66
N PHE A 176 -4.65 3.37 -5.84
CA PHE A 176 -4.37 1.95 -6.01
C PHE A 176 -4.81 1.12 -4.79
N SER A 177 -4.61 1.63 -3.57
CA SER A 177 -5.12 1.00 -2.35
C SER A 177 -6.64 0.85 -2.37
N LEU A 178 -7.36 1.89 -2.81
CA LEU A 178 -8.82 1.86 -2.94
C LEU A 178 -9.27 0.83 -3.98
N VAL A 179 -8.56 0.70 -5.11
CA VAL A 179 -8.87 -0.30 -6.15
C VAL A 179 -8.69 -1.72 -5.62
N VAL A 180 -7.56 -2.01 -4.98
CA VAL A 180 -7.28 -3.34 -4.39
C VAL A 180 -8.28 -3.64 -3.26
N ALA A 181 -8.60 -2.65 -2.43
CA ALA A 181 -9.59 -2.79 -1.36
C ALA A 181 -11.01 -3.01 -1.91
N ALA A 182 -11.40 -2.34 -2.99
CA ALA A 182 -12.69 -2.55 -3.65
C ALA A 182 -12.80 -3.96 -4.26
N PHE A 183 -11.72 -4.46 -4.87
CA PHE A 183 -11.66 -5.85 -5.33
C PHE A 183 -11.73 -6.85 -4.17
N ALA A 184 -10.98 -6.63 -3.10
CA ALA A 184 -11.04 -7.49 -1.92
C ALA A 184 -12.42 -7.52 -1.29
N ARG A 185 -13.09 -6.36 -1.22
CA ARG A 185 -14.47 -6.25 -0.75
C ARG A 185 -15.42 -7.08 -1.63
N SER A 186 -15.32 -7.00 -2.96
CA SER A 186 -16.22 -7.75 -3.83
C SER A 186 -16.09 -9.26 -3.60
N VAL A 187 -14.86 -9.75 -3.39
CA VAL A 187 -14.60 -11.15 -3.05
C VAL A 187 -15.15 -11.54 -1.67
N VAL A 188 -14.98 -10.67 -0.66
CA VAL A 188 -15.48 -10.90 0.70
C VAL A 188 -17.01 -10.96 0.75
N VAL A 189 -17.69 -10.03 0.06
CA VAL A 189 -19.16 -9.98 0.01
C VAL A 189 -19.72 -11.20 -0.73
N VAL A 190 -19.16 -11.56 -1.89
CA VAL A 190 -19.58 -12.77 -2.63
C VAL A 190 -19.44 -14.03 -1.77
N ALA A 191 -18.37 -14.13 -0.98
CA ALA A 191 -18.19 -15.26 -0.07
C ALA A 191 -19.16 -15.25 1.12
N ALA A 192 -19.54 -14.06 1.62
CA ALA A 192 -20.54 -13.94 2.67
C ALA A 192 -21.92 -14.40 2.18
N ASP A 193 -22.31 -13.93 0.99
CA ASP A 193 -23.60 -14.25 0.33
C ASP A 193 -23.72 -15.75 0.03
N ALA A 194 -22.66 -16.37 -0.52
CA ALA A 194 -22.65 -17.78 -0.85
C ALA A 194 -22.90 -18.71 0.36
N GLU A 195 -22.48 -18.28 1.56
CA GLU A 195 -22.73 -19.01 2.80
C GLU A 195 -24.07 -18.63 3.46
N GLU A 196 -24.63 -17.45 3.18
CA GLU A 196 -25.93 -17.01 3.71
C GLU A 196 -27.13 -17.68 3.05
N GLU A 197 -27.05 -17.95 1.75
CA GLU A 197 -28.07 -18.71 1.00
C GLU A 197 -28.33 -20.11 1.58
N GLY A 198 -27.51 -20.59 2.52
CA GLY A 198 -27.69 -21.86 3.23
C GLY A 198 -28.12 -21.77 4.70
N LYS A 199 -28.00 -20.62 5.40
CA LYS A 199 -28.12 -20.57 6.89
C LYS A 199 -28.80 -19.34 7.51
N GLY A 200 -29.22 -18.32 6.76
CA GLY A 200 -29.98 -17.18 7.31
C GLY A 200 -29.32 -16.48 8.50
N MET A 201 -28.03 -16.15 8.37
CA MET A 201 -27.18 -15.64 9.46
C MET A 201 -27.06 -14.11 9.42
N GLU A 202 -27.15 -13.41 10.57
CA GLU A 202 -27.32 -11.95 10.63
C GLU A 202 -26.04 -11.08 10.45
N ASP A 203 -24.82 -11.65 10.52
CA ASP A 203 -23.58 -10.84 10.62
C ASP A 203 -22.87 -10.54 9.29
N GLY A 204 -23.25 -11.16 8.15
CA GLY A 204 -22.63 -10.87 6.83
C GLY A 204 -21.12 -11.13 6.73
N ASN A 205 -20.51 -11.73 7.77
CA ASN A 205 -19.06 -11.87 7.89
C ASN A 205 -18.61 -13.30 7.53
N PRO A 206 -17.85 -13.50 6.43
CA PRO A 206 -17.39 -14.84 6.02
C PRO A 206 -16.29 -15.42 6.92
N PHE A 207 -15.76 -14.62 7.85
CA PHE A 207 -14.73 -15.05 8.83
C PHE A 207 -15.30 -15.25 10.23
N ALA A 208 -16.62 -15.18 10.41
CA ALA A 208 -17.27 -15.45 11.70
C ALA A 208 -17.05 -16.90 12.15
N VAL A 209 -17.02 -17.13 13.47
CA VAL A 209 -16.84 -18.48 14.02
C VAL A 209 -17.98 -19.38 13.53
N GLY A 210 -17.65 -20.56 13.02
CA GLY A 210 -18.62 -21.49 12.42
C GLY A 210 -18.86 -21.32 10.91
N ARG A 211 -18.21 -20.33 10.27
CA ARG A 211 -18.11 -20.19 8.80
C ARG A 211 -16.87 -20.95 8.29
N VAL A 212 -16.86 -21.32 7.01
CA VAL A 212 -15.72 -22.06 6.40
C VAL A 212 -14.44 -21.20 6.45
N GLY A 213 -14.57 -19.89 6.19
CA GLY A 213 -13.45 -18.95 6.30
C GLY A 213 -13.07 -18.56 7.73
N GLY A 214 -13.88 -18.93 8.73
CA GLY A 214 -13.78 -18.45 10.11
C GLY A 214 -12.95 -19.31 11.06
N GLU A 215 -12.47 -20.47 10.60
CA GLU A 215 -11.72 -21.43 11.42
C GLU A 215 -10.22 -21.10 11.50
N GLY A 216 -9.60 -21.58 12.59
CA GLY A 216 -8.16 -21.46 12.84
C GLY A 216 -7.63 -20.01 12.88
N TRP A 217 -6.33 -19.88 12.61
CA TRP A 217 -5.63 -18.60 12.63
C TRP A 217 -6.08 -17.66 11.49
N LYS A 218 -6.49 -18.22 10.34
CA LYS A 218 -6.98 -17.44 9.19
C LYS A 218 -8.29 -16.74 9.52
N GLY A 219 -9.24 -17.43 10.15
CA GLY A 219 -10.47 -16.81 10.61
C GLY A 219 -10.23 -15.75 11.68
N TRP A 220 -9.33 -16.01 12.63
CA TRP A 220 -8.95 -15.00 13.64
C TRP A 220 -8.41 -13.72 13.00
N LEU A 221 -7.47 -13.84 12.07
CA LEU A 221 -6.89 -12.68 11.39
C LEU A 221 -7.91 -12.01 10.44
N GLY A 222 -8.72 -12.80 9.73
CA GLY A 222 -9.80 -12.32 8.87
C GLY A 222 -10.78 -11.42 9.63
N ARG A 223 -11.20 -11.84 10.84
CA ARG A 223 -12.05 -11.01 11.71
C ARG A 223 -11.37 -9.71 12.11
N LYS A 224 -10.07 -9.71 12.41
CA LYS A 224 -9.32 -8.49 12.75
C LYS A 224 -9.21 -7.55 11.56
N MET A 225 -8.92 -8.08 10.37
CA MET A 225 -8.83 -7.30 9.12
C MET A 225 -10.16 -6.64 8.75
N VAL A 226 -11.27 -7.37 8.92
CA VAL A 226 -12.62 -6.84 8.63
C VAL A 226 -13.12 -5.91 9.74
N ALA A 227 -12.71 -6.12 10.99
CA ALA A 227 -13.10 -5.24 12.09
C ALA A 227 -12.63 -3.80 11.88
N VAL A 228 -11.42 -3.62 11.33
CA VAL A 228 -10.91 -2.29 10.95
C VAL A 228 -11.60 -1.84 9.67
N GLY A 229 -12.50 -0.88 9.78
CA GLY A 229 -13.31 -0.43 8.64
C GLY A 229 -14.48 -1.36 8.32
N ARG A 230 -15.09 -2.00 9.33
CA ARG A 230 -16.22 -2.95 9.15
C ARG A 230 -17.31 -2.47 8.20
N GLY A 231 -17.69 -1.18 8.26
CA GLY A 231 -18.69 -0.61 7.34
C GLY A 231 -18.24 -0.51 5.88
N PHE A 232 -16.93 -0.45 5.62
CA PHE A 232 -16.38 -0.56 4.27
C PHE A 232 -16.45 -2.00 3.77
N TRP A 233 -15.96 -2.96 4.56
CA TRP A 233 -15.84 -4.36 4.15
C TRP A 233 -17.18 -5.10 4.06
N LEU A 234 -18.06 -4.91 5.04
CA LEU A 234 -19.32 -5.66 5.19
C LEU A 234 -20.59 -4.82 4.98
N GLY A 235 -20.47 -3.51 4.74
CA GLY A 235 -21.62 -2.61 4.71
C GLY A 235 -22.04 -2.15 3.31
N GLY A 236 -23.35 -2.00 3.12
CA GLY A 236 -24.00 -1.18 2.08
C GLY A 236 -24.85 -1.97 1.09
N LYS A 237 -26.18 -1.92 1.25
CA LYS A 237 -27.16 -2.61 0.39
C LYS A 237 -27.09 -2.21 -1.09
N GLU A 238 -26.96 -0.91 -1.38
CA GLU A 238 -26.85 -0.42 -2.76
C GLU A 238 -25.54 -0.87 -3.44
N ASP A 239 -24.48 -1.03 -2.64
CA ASP A 239 -23.17 -1.48 -3.14
C ASP A 239 -23.09 -3.00 -3.25
N GLU A 240 -23.94 -3.74 -2.55
CA GLU A 240 -24.09 -5.19 -2.67
C GLU A 240 -24.66 -5.56 -4.04
N GLU A 241 -25.64 -4.80 -4.57
CA GLU A 241 -26.21 -5.05 -5.91
C GLU A 241 -25.16 -4.98 -7.02
N TRP A 242 -24.34 -3.91 -7.03
CA TRP A 242 -23.25 -3.78 -8.01
C TRP A 242 -22.19 -4.87 -7.83
N VAL A 243 -21.85 -5.24 -6.59
CA VAL A 243 -20.89 -6.34 -6.32
C VAL A 243 -21.44 -7.68 -6.81
N ARG A 244 -22.73 -7.98 -6.55
CA ARG A 244 -23.40 -9.21 -7.00
C ARG A 244 -23.46 -9.28 -8.53
N GLU A 245 -23.77 -8.17 -9.20
CA GLU A 245 -23.77 -8.10 -10.66
C GLU A 245 -22.35 -8.29 -11.23
N SER A 246 -21.36 -7.65 -10.62
CA SER A 246 -19.96 -7.80 -11.01
C SER A 246 -19.47 -9.24 -10.80
N GLY A 247 -19.76 -9.85 -9.65
CA GLY A 247 -19.45 -11.24 -9.34
C GLY A 247 -20.06 -12.24 -10.33
N ARG A 248 -21.33 -12.03 -10.72
CA ARG A 248 -22.00 -12.85 -11.76
C ARG A 248 -21.29 -12.78 -13.12
N LYS A 249 -20.81 -11.60 -13.53
CA LYS A 249 -20.07 -11.44 -14.79
C LYS A 249 -18.74 -12.20 -14.81
N PHE A 250 -18.11 -12.42 -13.66
CA PHE A 250 -16.87 -13.22 -13.57
C PHE A 250 -17.14 -14.73 -13.46
N GLY A 251 -18.25 -15.14 -12.83
CA GLY A 251 -18.63 -16.55 -12.71
C GLY A 251 -19.18 -17.16 -14.02
N GLY A 252 -19.80 -16.37 -14.88
CA GLY A 252 -20.38 -16.84 -16.15
C GLY A 252 -19.40 -17.00 -17.32
N ALA A 253 -18.11 -16.70 -17.12
CA ALA A 253 -17.07 -16.86 -18.15
C ALA A 253 -16.30 -18.19 -18.03
N ALA A 254 -16.74 -19.10 -17.15
CA ALA A 254 -16.12 -20.39 -16.87
C ALA A 254 -17.02 -21.60 -17.23
N GLU A 255 -18.11 -21.38 -17.98
CA GLU A 255 -18.86 -22.44 -18.68
C GLU A 255 -18.59 -22.42 -20.18
#